data_AF-A0A3S4YGP5-F1
#
_entry.id   AF-A0A3S4YGP5-F1
#
_cell.length_a   1.000
_cell.length_b   1.000
_cell.length_c   1.000
_cell.angle_alpha   90.00
_cell.angle_beta   90.00
_cell.angle_gamma   90.00
#
_symmetry.space_group_name_H-M   'P 1'
#
loop_
_entity.id
_entity.type
_entity.pdbx_description
1 polymer ?
#
loop_
_entity_poly.entity_id
_entity_poly.type
_entity_poly.pdbx_seq_one_letter_code
_entity_poly.pdbx_strand_id
1 'polypeptide(L)'
;MTIGGLAIAGAYTAFLPWNLRTGHNVFLGDAGSYFLGASLGTIAVGAFYAGIPFLASIAPLLVYLADSAMTLIRRMAAGEQWYKPHRTHVYQRLTDVGLGHISATIMVSSATAIVWAFVLFASDLFLTGAFFAGVGVLALAVAVIVLYLRLPELLDTRLQPAEQRHANSKQNIADLNAETHPMSEQKSGGSQE
;
A
#
# COMPACT_ATOMS: atom_id res chain seq x y z
N MET A 1 -7.10 25.00 -13.30
CA MET A 1 -6.68 23.78 -12.56
C MET A 1 -6.11 24.10 -11.19
N THR A 2 -5.14 25.01 -11.06
CA THR A 2 -4.53 25.40 -9.77
C THR A 2 -5.53 25.90 -8.72
N ILE A 3 -6.41 26.84 -9.09
CA ILE A 3 -7.44 27.38 -8.18
C ILE A 3 -8.38 26.27 -7.68
N GLY A 4 -8.83 25.39 -8.58
CA GLY A 4 -9.67 24.24 -8.23
C GLY A 4 -8.95 23.27 -7.27
N GLY A 5 -7.68 22.95 -7.55
CA GLY A 5 -6.86 22.13 -6.66
C GLY A 5 -6.66 22.75 -5.28
N LEU A 6 -6.38 24.05 -5.20
CA LEU A 6 -6.26 24.78 -3.94
C LEU A 6 -7.58 24.83 -3.15
N ALA A 7 -8.71 25.02 -3.84
CA ALA A 7 -10.02 25.02 -3.20
C ALA A 7 -10.34 23.65 -2.58
N ILE A 8 -10.06 22.55 -3.30
CA ILE A 8 -10.23 21.19 -2.79
C ILE A 8 -9.26 20.95 -1.62
N ALA A 9 -7.96 21.22 -1.80
CA ALA A 9 -6.97 21.03 -0.75
C ALA A 9 -7.37 21.81 0.52
N GLY A 10 -7.81 23.06 0.37
CA GLY A 10 -8.31 23.90 1.46
C GLY A 10 -9.53 23.31 2.16
N ALA A 11 -10.53 22.85 1.41
CA ALA A 11 -11.74 22.23 1.97
C ALA A 11 -11.44 20.96 2.77
N TYR A 12 -10.58 20.07 2.26
CA TYR A 12 -10.21 18.83 2.95
C TYR A 12 -9.23 19.06 4.12
N THR A 13 -8.37 20.08 4.01
CA THR A 13 -7.52 20.51 5.13
C THR A 13 -8.38 21.09 6.25
N ALA A 14 -9.38 21.91 5.90
CA ALA A 14 -10.35 22.41 6.86
C ALA A 14 -11.10 21.25 7.51
N PHE A 15 -11.55 20.23 6.75
CA PHE A 15 -12.25 19.07 7.30
C PHE A 15 -11.41 18.21 8.28
N LEU A 16 -10.08 18.20 8.13
CA LEU A 16 -9.18 17.28 8.82
C LEU A 16 -9.29 17.26 10.36
N PRO A 17 -9.40 18.38 11.10
CA PRO A 17 -9.51 18.38 12.56
C PRO A 17 -10.79 17.69 13.06
N TRP A 18 -11.88 17.73 12.29
CA TRP A 18 -13.12 17.01 12.62
C TRP A 18 -13.03 15.52 12.31
N ASN A 19 -12.20 15.14 11.34
CA ASN A 19 -11.97 13.75 10.98
C ASN A 19 -10.98 13.03 11.92
N LEU A 20 -10.04 13.76 12.54
CA LEU A 20 -9.01 13.20 13.42
C LEU A 20 -9.40 13.20 14.92
N ARG A 21 -10.59 13.70 15.29
CA ARG A 21 -11.00 13.88 16.68
C ARG A 21 -11.41 12.54 17.35
N THR A 22 -10.55 12.02 18.22
CA THR A 22 -10.82 10.85 19.07
C THR A 22 -12.18 10.94 19.78
N GLY A 23 -13.08 9.98 19.50
CA GLY A 23 -14.38 9.82 20.16
C GLY A 23 -15.61 10.31 19.39
N HIS A 24 -15.47 11.33 18.54
CA HIS A 24 -16.59 11.90 17.74
C HIS A 24 -16.11 12.29 16.34
N ASN A 25 -15.56 11.33 15.61
CA ASN A 25 -15.07 11.54 14.25
C ASN A 25 -16.24 11.81 13.30
N VAL A 26 -16.11 12.86 12.49
CA VAL A 26 -16.97 13.04 11.31
C VAL A 26 -16.34 12.26 10.17
N PHE A 27 -17.07 11.28 9.64
CA PHE A 27 -16.65 10.51 8.48
C PHE A 27 -16.96 11.28 7.20
N LEU A 28 -16.04 11.22 6.24
CA LEU A 28 -16.22 11.82 4.92
C LEU A 28 -17.41 11.21 4.16
N GLY A 29 -17.71 9.94 4.44
CA GLY A 29 -18.75 9.16 3.76
C GLY A 29 -18.45 8.88 2.29
N ASP A 30 -19.38 8.20 1.64
CA ASP A 30 -19.26 7.84 0.22
C ASP A 30 -19.33 9.09 -0.68
N ALA A 31 -20.22 10.02 -0.36
CA ALA A 31 -20.36 11.26 -1.13
C ALA A 31 -19.05 12.08 -1.18
N GLY A 32 -18.40 12.27 -0.02
CA GLY A 32 -17.17 13.06 0.04
C GLY A 32 -15.96 12.35 -0.56
N SER A 33 -15.89 11.00 -0.45
CA SER A 33 -14.81 10.23 -1.07
C SER A 33 -14.93 10.16 -2.59
N TYR A 34 -16.14 9.97 -3.12
CA TYR A 34 -16.41 10.01 -4.56
C TYR A 34 -16.17 11.40 -5.15
N PHE A 35 -16.58 12.46 -4.45
CA PHE A 35 -16.29 13.83 -4.87
C PHE A 35 -14.77 14.09 -4.95
N LEU A 36 -14.00 13.66 -3.94
CA LEU A 36 -12.53 13.81 -3.95
C LEU A 36 -11.91 13.07 -5.14
N GLY A 37 -12.27 11.79 -5.32
CA GLY A 37 -11.74 10.95 -6.40
C GLY A 37 -12.08 11.52 -7.79
N ALA A 38 -13.34 11.90 -8.01
CA ALA A 38 -13.78 12.51 -9.27
C ALA A 38 -13.08 13.85 -9.53
N SER A 39 -12.89 14.67 -8.49
CA SER A 39 -12.20 15.96 -8.61
C SER A 39 -10.72 15.79 -8.96
N LEU A 40 -10.01 14.88 -8.28
CA LEU A 40 -8.61 14.58 -8.60
C LEU A 40 -8.45 14.02 -10.01
N GLY A 41 -9.35 13.11 -10.42
CA GLY A 41 -9.37 12.58 -11.79
C GLY A 41 -9.63 13.66 -12.84
N THR A 42 -10.59 14.55 -12.59
CA THR A 42 -10.91 15.68 -13.49
C THR A 42 -9.73 16.64 -13.60
N ILE A 43 -9.05 16.95 -12.49
CA ILE A 43 -7.84 17.79 -12.49
C ILE A 43 -6.71 17.12 -13.26
N ALA A 44 -6.48 15.81 -13.08
CA ALA A 44 -5.46 15.07 -13.80
C ALA A 44 -5.70 15.08 -15.32
N VAL A 45 -6.93 14.83 -15.76
CA VAL A 45 -7.32 14.91 -17.17
C VAL A 45 -7.16 16.34 -17.69
N GLY A 46 -7.64 17.32 -16.94
CA GLY A 46 -7.53 18.73 -17.30
C GLY A 46 -6.08 19.23 -17.39
N ALA A 47 -5.19 18.75 -16.51
CA ALA A 47 -3.76 19.03 -16.56
C ALA A 47 -3.11 18.47 -17.82
N PHE A 48 -3.45 17.22 -18.18
CA PHE A 48 -2.96 16.59 -19.41
C PHE A 48 -3.38 17.38 -20.66
N TYR A 49 -4.65 17.76 -20.77
CA TYR A 49 -5.14 18.59 -21.88
C TYR A 49 -4.55 20.01 -21.90
N ALA A 50 -4.08 20.51 -20.75
CA ALA A 50 -3.35 21.77 -20.66
C ALA A 50 -1.86 21.66 -21.03
N GLY A 51 -1.40 20.49 -21.47
CA GLY A 51 -0.01 20.26 -21.92
C GLY A 51 0.95 19.83 -20.81
N ILE A 52 0.46 19.55 -19.59
CA ILE A 52 1.30 18.97 -18.54
C ILE A 52 1.64 17.52 -18.93
N PRO A 53 2.89 17.06 -18.75
CA PRO A 53 3.26 15.68 -19.03
C PRO A 53 2.30 14.69 -18.38
N PHE A 54 1.97 13.61 -19.10
CA PHE A 54 1.01 12.61 -18.63
C PHE A 54 1.38 12.08 -17.24
N LEU A 55 2.66 11.73 -17.04
CA LEU A 55 3.17 11.18 -15.79
C LEU A 55 3.00 12.16 -14.61
N ALA A 56 3.31 13.44 -14.83
CA ALA A 56 3.09 14.50 -13.85
C ALA A 56 1.59 14.71 -13.55
N SER A 57 0.73 14.58 -14.56
CA SER A 57 -0.71 14.79 -14.45
C SER A 57 -1.40 13.73 -13.58
N ILE A 58 -0.96 12.47 -13.67
CA ILE A 58 -1.54 11.36 -12.89
C ILE A 58 -0.83 11.12 -11.54
N ALA A 59 0.28 11.80 -11.28
CA ALA A 59 1.15 11.54 -10.15
C ALA A 59 0.44 11.51 -8.78
N PRO A 60 -0.51 12.41 -8.45
CA PRO A 60 -1.23 12.39 -7.17
C PRO A 60 -2.09 11.14 -6.96
N LEU A 61 -2.43 10.42 -8.03
CA LEU A 61 -3.30 9.25 -7.99
C LEU A 61 -2.54 7.92 -7.88
N LEU A 62 -1.23 7.91 -8.16
CA LEU A 62 -0.46 6.67 -8.37
C LEU A 62 -0.45 5.71 -7.18
N VAL A 63 -0.25 6.21 -5.96
CA VAL A 63 -0.22 5.34 -4.76
C VAL A 63 -1.58 4.71 -4.50
N TYR A 64 -2.67 5.48 -4.67
CA TYR A 64 -4.04 4.99 -4.50
C TYR A 64 -4.42 3.95 -5.56
N LEU A 65 -4.07 4.20 -6.83
CA LEU A 65 -4.29 3.24 -7.90
C LEU A 65 -3.46 1.97 -7.68
N ALA A 66 -2.19 2.11 -7.28
CA ALA A 66 -1.32 0.96 -7.03
C ALA A 66 -1.84 0.06 -5.90
N ASP A 67 -2.29 0.65 -4.79
CA ASP A 67 -2.87 -0.11 -3.67
C ASP A 67 -4.16 -0.84 -4.08
N SER A 68 -5.06 -0.14 -4.78
CA SER A 68 -6.33 -0.70 -5.24
C SER A 68 -6.12 -1.81 -6.29
N ALA A 69 -5.26 -1.56 -7.28
CA ALA A 69 -4.93 -2.53 -8.33
C ALA A 69 -4.22 -3.76 -7.76
N MET A 70 -3.23 -3.57 -6.87
CA MET A 70 -2.52 -4.70 -6.27
C MET A 70 -3.45 -5.52 -5.37
N THR A 71 -4.34 -4.86 -4.63
CA THR A 71 -5.35 -5.54 -3.83
C THR A 71 -6.25 -6.40 -4.71
N LEU A 72 -6.75 -5.84 -5.81
CA LEU A 72 -7.60 -6.57 -6.75
C LEU A 72 -6.85 -7.76 -7.37
N ILE A 73 -5.62 -7.55 -7.84
CA ILE A 73 -4.78 -8.60 -8.45
C ILE A 73 -4.53 -9.74 -7.47
N ARG A 74 -4.16 -9.45 -6.20
CA ARG A 74 -3.92 -10.48 -5.19
C ARG A 74 -5.17 -11.34 -4.95
N ARG A 75 -6.35 -10.71 -4.87
CA ARG A 75 -7.61 -11.42 -4.63
C ARG A 75 -8.01 -12.30 -5.82
N MET A 76 -7.87 -11.78 -7.04
CA MET A 76 -8.11 -12.57 -8.25
C MET A 76 -7.15 -13.76 -8.36
N ALA A 77 -5.86 -13.54 -8.07
CA ALA A 77 -4.85 -14.61 -8.08
C ALA A 77 -5.09 -15.68 -7.00
N ALA A 78 -5.66 -15.30 -5.85
CA ALA A 78 -6.05 -16.22 -4.78
C ALA A 78 -7.40 -16.93 -5.03
N GLY A 79 -8.09 -16.64 -6.15
CA GLY A 79 -9.41 -17.18 -6.45
C GLY A 79 -10.53 -16.63 -5.54
N GLU A 80 -10.28 -15.51 -4.85
CA GLU A 80 -11.28 -14.88 -3.99
C GLU A 80 -12.33 -14.12 -4.81
N GLN A 81 -13.51 -13.96 -4.21
CA GLN A 81 -14.57 -13.11 -4.76
C GLN A 81 -14.18 -11.63 -4.62
N TRP A 82 -13.52 -11.11 -5.66
CA TRP A 82 -12.98 -9.75 -5.73
C TRP A 82 -14.02 -8.64 -5.55
N TYR A 83 -15.28 -8.91 -5.91
CA TYR A 83 -16.40 -7.96 -5.82
C TYR A 83 -17.07 -7.90 -4.44
N LYS A 84 -16.71 -8.79 -3.51
CA LYS A 84 -17.20 -8.71 -2.13
C LYS A 84 -16.41 -7.69 -1.31
N PRO A 85 -17.04 -6.97 -0.36
CA PRO A 85 -16.35 -6.05 0.54
C PRO A 85 -15.12 -6.71 1.18
N HIS A 86 -14.00 -5.99 1.22
CA HIS A 86 -12.74 -6.48 1.75
C HIS A 86 -12.01 -5.42 2.56
N ARG A 87 -11.07 -5.88 3.39
CA ARG A 87 -10.25 -5.03 4.25
C ARG A 87 -8.75 -5.27 4.08
N THR A 88 -8.32 -5.41 2.83
CA THR A 88 -6.95 -5.84 2.48
C THR A 88 -6.08 -4.72 1.92
N HIS A 89 -6.56 -3.48 1.94
CA HIS A 89 -5.77 -2.31 1.57
C HIS A 89 -4.60 -2.13 2.55
N VAL A 90 -3.47 -1.61 2.07
CA VAL A 90 -2.25 -1.48 2.88
C VAL A 90 -2.53 -0.74 4.18
N TYR A 91 -3.26 0.38 4.15
CA TYR A 91 -3.52 1.15 5.37
C TYR A 91 -4.33 0.35 6.41
N GLN A 92 -5.26 -0.51 5.98
CA GLN A 92 -6.06 -1.36 6.88
C GLN A 92 -5.18 -2.46 7.45
N ARG A 93 -4.38 -3.11 6.61
CA ARG A 93 -3.42 -4.12 7.05
C ARG A 93 -2.40 -3.54 8.03
N LEU A 94 -1.96 -2.29 7.83
CA LEU A 94 -1.08 -1.59 8.79
C LEU A 94 -1.77 -1.44 10.15
N THR A 95 -3.05 -1.04 10.17
CA THR A 95 -3.78 -0.95 11.44
C THR A 95 -4.03 -2.30 12.09
N ASP A 96 -4.24 -3.35 11.28
CA ASP A 96 -4.50 -4.72 11.76
C ASP A 96 -3.25 -5.33 12.41
N VAL A 97 -2.03 -4.98 11.94
CA VAL A 97 -0.76 -5.40 12.59
C VAL A 97 -0.41 -4.58 13.84
N GLY A 98 -1.26 -3.63 14.25
CA GLY A 98 -1.11 -2.88 15.50
C GLY A 98 -0.55 -1.46 15.37
N LEU A 99 -0.38 -0.91 14.16
CA LEU A 99 -0.10 0.52 14.00
C LEU A 99 -1.33 1.36 14.36
N GLY A 100 -1.10 2.45 15.08
CA GLY A 100 -2.14 3.45 15.32
C GLY A 100 -2.63 4.07 14.01
N HIS A 101 -3.93 4.41 13.95
CA HIS A 101 -4.56 5.00 12.76
C HIS A 101 -3.81 6.24 12.23
N ILE A 102 -3.34 7.12 13.12
CA ILE A 102 -2.59 8.32 12.74
C ILE A 102 -1.25 7.95 12.08
N SER A 103 -0.54 6.96 12.62
CA SER A 103 0.73 6.48 12.05
C SER A 103 0.53 5.88 10.66
N ALA A 104 -0.52 5.07 10.47
CA ALA A 104 -0.87 4.53 9.15
C ALA A 104 -1.20 5.65 8.15
N THR A 105 -1.98 6.65 8.56
CA THR A 105 -2.29 7.84 7.73
C THR A 105 -1.03 8.60 7.33
N ILE A 106 -0.10 8.84 8.28
CA ILE A 106 1.17 9.52 8.00
C ILE A 106 2.02 8.72 7.00
N MET A 107 2.09 7.38 7.15
CA MET A 107 2.83 6.53 6.22
C MET A 107 2.26 6.57 4.80
N VAL A 108 0.94 6.51 4.65
CA VAL A 108 0.28 6.59 3.34
C VAL A 108 0.50 7.97 2.72
N SER A 109 0.37 9.03 3.52
CA SER A 109 0.54 10.41 3.08
C SER A 109 1.98 10.70 2.66
N SER A 110 2.97 10.21 3.43
CA SER A 110 4.39 10.39 3.10
C SER A 110 4.80 9.61 1.86
N ALA A 111 4.36 8.36 1.72
CA ALA A 111 4.58 7.57 0.51
C ALA A 111 3.99 8.27 -0.72
N THR A 112 2.77 8.80 -0.60
CA THR A 112 2.11 9.58 -1.67
C THR A 112 2.90 10.82 -2.05
N ALA A 113 3.36 11.61 -1.07
CA ALA A 113 4.13 12.82 -1.31
C ALA A 113 5.50 12.52 -1.96
N ILE A 114 6.20 11.48 -1.50
CA ILE A 114 7.50 11.06 -2.05
C ILE A 114 7.35 10.58 -3.50
N VAL A 115 6.37 9.72 -3.77
CA VAL A 115 6.10 9.23 -5.12
C VAL A 115 5.74 10.39 -6.05
N TRP A 116 4.91 11.32 -5.58
CA TRP A 116 4.56 12.50 -6.36
C TRP A 116 5.80 13.34 -6.70
N ALA A 117 6.66 13.62 -5.72
CA ALA A 117 7.89 14.39 -5.92
C ALA A 117 8.84 13.73 -6.93
N PHE A 118 9.07 12.41 -6.81
CA PHE A 118 9.91 11.68 -7.76
C PHE A 118 9.31 11.65 -9.16
N VAL A 119 8.00 11.50 -9.30
CA VAL A 119 7.36 11.47 -10.62
C VAL A 119 7.39 12.85 -11.29
N LEU A 120 7.21 13.94 -10.53
CA LEU A 120 7.39 15.29 -11.07
C LEU A 120 8.83 15.51 -11.52
N PHE A 121 9.81 15.16 -10.68
CA PHE A 121 11.22 15.30 -11.01
C PHE A 121 11.63 14.45 -12.23
N ALA A 122 11.15 13.21 -12.33
CA ALA A 122 11.35 12.37 -13.50
C ALA A 122 10.74 13.01 -14.76
N SER A 123 9.55 13.62 -14.64
CA SER A 123 8.90 14.31 -15.76
C SER A 123 9.74 15.47 -16.28
N ASP A 124 10.32 16.28 -15.40
CA ASP A 124 11.23 17.38 -15.78
C ASP A 124 12.52 16.86 -16.44
N LEU A 125 13.07 15.75 -15.95
CA LEU A 125 14.24 15.09 -16.57
C LEU A 125 13.93 14.59 -17.99
N PHE A 126 12.73 14.05 -18.23
CA PHE A 126 12.33 13.65 -19.58
C PHE A 126 12.19 14.85 -20.52
N LEU A 127 11.64 15.97 -20.05
CA LEU A 127 11.49 17.20 -20.83
C LEU A 127 12.85 17.83 -21.21
N THR A 128 13.86 17.68 -20.34
CA THR A 128 15.23 18.18 -20.58
C THR A 128 16.11 17.20 -21.39
N GLY A 129 15.57 16.05 -21.78
CA GLY A 129 16.27 15.04 -22.57
C GLY A 129 17.18 14.09 -21.76
N ALA A 130 17.17 14.20 -20.42
CA ALA A 130 17.95 13.36 -19.52
C ALA A 130 17.27 11.99 -19.29
N PHE A 131 17.03 11.24 -20.37
CA PHE A 131 16.21 10.02 -20.37
C PHE A 131 16.63 8.99 -19.32
N PHE A 132 17.91 8.62 -19.26
CA PHE A 132 18.39 7.61 -18.31
C PHE A 132 18.24 8.04 -16.84
N ALA A 133 18.46 9.32 -16.55
CA ALA A 133 18.24 9.86 -15.21
C ALA A 133 16.75 9.84 -14.86
N GLY A 134 15.88 10.23 -15.80
CA GLY A 134 14.42 10.15 -15.64
C GLY A 134 13.93 8.73 -15.34
N VAL A 135 14.43 7.74 -16.09
CA VAL A 135 14.14 6.31 -15.83
C VAL A 135 14.64 5.89 -14.43
N GLY A 136 15.84 6.30 -14.04
CA GLY A 136 16.39 6.02 -12.71
C GLY A 136 15.49 6.56 -11.58
N VAL A 137 15.03 7.81 -11.69
CA VAL A 137 14.11 8.42 -10.71
C VAL A 137 12.75 7.73 -10.70
N LEU A 138 12.23 7.35 -11.88
CA LEU A 138 10.97 6.61 -11.96
C LEU A 138 11.09 5.23 -11.29
N ALA A 139 12.23 4.55 -11.43
CA ALA A 139 12.50 3.31 -10.73
C ALA A 139 12.51 3.50 -9.19
N LEU A 140 13.00 4.63 -8.69
CA LEU A 140 12.90 4.98 -7.26
C LEU A 140 11.45 5.20 -6.83
N ALA A 141 10.63 5.87 -7.64
CA ALA A 141 9.20 6.02 -7.36
C ALA A 141 8.50 4.66 -7.27
N VAL A 142 8.79 3.75 -8.20
CA VAL A 142 8.29 2.37 -8.17
C VAL A 142 8.79 1.62 -6.93
N ALA A 143 10.06 1.77 -6.56
CA ALA A 143 10.61 1.14 -5.37
C ALA A 143 9.90 1.62 -4.09
N VAL A 144 9.55 2.91 -3.99
CA VAL A 144 8.76 3.45 -2.87
C VAL A 144 7.36 2.85 -2.85
N ILE A 145 6.69 2.72 -4.01
CA ILE A 145 5.37 2.07 -4.10
C ILE A 145 5.47 0.61 -3.64
N VAL A 146 6.45 -0.14 -4.14
CA VAL A 146 6.65 -1.55 -3.78
C VAL A 146 6.93 -1.68 -2.28
N LEU A 147 7.81 -0.83 -1.73
CA LEU A 147 8.10 -0.80 -0.30
C LEU A 147 6.81 -0.54 0.49
N TYR A 148 6.03 0.47 0.11
CA TYR A 148 4.73 0.78 0.72
C TYR A 148 3.79 -0.42 0.71
N LEU A 149 3.64 -1.11 -0.43
CA LEU A 149 2.79 -2.30 -0.57
C LEU A 149 3.27 -3.49 0.28
N ARG A 150 4.56 -3.54 0.62
CA ARG A 150 5.18 -4.59 1.45
C ARG A 150 5.25 -4.22 2.94
N LEU A 151 5.02 -2.97 3.31
CA LEU A 151 5.11 -2.51 4.71
C LEU A 151 4.30 -3.36 5.69
N PRO A 152 3.05 -3.77 5.42
CA PRO A 152 2.30 -4.60 6.36
C PRO A 152 2.97 -5.94 6.64
N GLU A 153 3.54 -6.58 5.61
CA GLU A 153 4.24 -7.89 5.72
C GLU A 153 5.53 -7.74 6.55
N LEU A 154 6.25 -6.63 6.35
CA LEU A 154 7.47 -6.31 7.10
C LEU A 154 7.18 -6.02 8.57
N LEU A 155 6.08 -5.33 8.86
CA LEU A 155 5.71 -4.94 10.22
C LEU A 155 5.03 -6.05 11.00
N ASP A 156 4.25 -6.90 10.34
CA ASP A 156 3.68 -8.11 10.94
C ASP A 156 4.80 -8.96 11.59
N THR A 157 5.89 -9.17 10.85
CA THR A 157 7.08 -9.87 11.37
C THR A 157 7.72 -9.13 12.56
N ARG A 158 7.73 -7.79 12.54
CA ARG A 158 8.40 -6.94 13.55
C ARG A 158 7.59 -6.71 14.83
N LEU A 159 6.27 -6.79 14.77
CA LEU A 159 5.37 -6.54 15.90
C LEU A 159 4.93 -7.82 16.62
N GLN A 160 5.28 -9.01 16.10
CA GLN A 160 5.14 -10.28 16.82
C GLN A 160 5.90 -10.25 18.17
N PRO A 161 5.23 -10.55 19.30
CA PRO A 161 5.86 -10.75 20.60
C PRO A 161 7.04 -11.73 20.52
N ALA A 162 8.12 -11.46 21.26
CA ALA A 162 9.33 -12.29 21.25
C ALA A 162 9.02 -13.77 21.54
N GLU A 163 8.04 -14.02 22.40
CA GLU A 163 7.56 -15.36 22.75
C GLU A 163 6.98 -16.13 21.55
N GLN A 164 6.20 -15.47 20.70
CA GLN A 164 5.63 -16.06 19.48
C GLN A 164 6.70 -16.31 18.41
N ARG A 165 7.72 -15.44 18.30
CA ARG A 165 8.85 -15.68 17.39
C ARG A 165 9.65 -16.92 17.77
N HIS A 166 9.91 -17.11 19.05
CA HIS A 166 10.62 -18.30 19.53
C HIS A 166 9.78 -19.56 19.34
N ALA A 167 8.46 -19.50 19.54
CA ALA A 167 7.56 -20.61 19.26
C ALA A 167 7.55 -20.98 17.77
N ASN A 168 7.33 -20.02 16.87
CA ASN A 168 7.34 -20.24 15.42
C ASN A 168 8.69 -20.75 14.92
N SER A 169 9.82 -20.23 15.44
CA SER A 169 11.15 -20.72 15.06
C SER A 169 11.38 -22.17 15.50
N LYS A 170 10.92 -22.56 16.69
CA LYS A 170 11.03 -23.95 17.16
C LYS A 170 10.17 -24.89 16.33
N GLN A 171 8.94 -24.50 16.00
CA GLN A 171 8.05 -25.28 15.12
C GLN A 171 8.64 -25.44 13.72
N ASN A 172 9.12 -24.37 13.10
CA ASN A 172 9.69 -24.44 11.75
C ASN A 172 10.93 -25.36 11.69
N ILE A 173 11.77 -25.38 12.75
CA ILE A 173 12.89 -26.32 12.87
C ILE A 173 12.39 -27.77 13.07
N ALA A 174 11.33 -27.98 13.83
CA ALA A 174 10.74 -29.30 14.03
C ALA A 174 10.16 -29.87 12.72
N ASP A 175 9.47 -29.03 11.94
CA ASP A 175 8.89 -29.40 10.65
C ASP A 175 9.98 -29.74 9.62
N LEU A 176 11.06 -28.93 9.55
CA LEU A 176 12.23 -29.21 8.70
C LEU A 176 12.93 -30.54 9.07
N ASN A 177 13.01 -30.87 10.37
CA ASN A 177 13.57 -32.13 10.84
C ASN A 177 12.65 -33.32 10.52
N ALA A 178 11.33 -33.14 10.56
CA ALA A 178 10.35 -34.16 10.20
C ALA A 178 10.35 -34.47 8.69
N GLU A 179 10.61 -33.46 7.83
CA GLU A 179 10.75 -33.66 6.39
C GLU A 179 12.10 -34.30 5.98
N THR A 180 13.17 -34.05 6.73
CA THR A 180 14.52 -34.60 6.43
C THR A 180 14.75 -36.00 7.00
N HIS A 181 13.99 -36.41 8.01
CA HIS A 181 13.93 -37.78 8.52
C HIS A 181 12.50 -38.35 8.41
N PRO A 182 12.03 -38.71 7.20
CA PRO A 182 10.78 -39.44 7.09
C PRO A 182 10.99 -40.81 7.74
N MET A 183 10.25 -41.09 8.82
CA MET A 183 10.26 -42.31 9.62
C MET A 183 10.89 -43.53 8.92
N SER A 184 12.16 -43.79 9.21
CA SER A 184 12.81 -45.09 8.91
C SER A 184 12.44 -46.15 9.95
N GLU A 185 11.37 -45.94 10.72
CA GLU A 185 11.01 -46.76 11.87
C GLU A 185 9.68 -47.47 11.66
N GLN A 186 9.57 -48.23 10.57
CA GLN A 186 8.60 -49.33 10.47
C GLN A 186 9.20 -50.51 9.71
N LYS A 187 9.99 -51.34 10.41
CA LYS A 187 10.00 -52.81 10.30
C LYS A 187 11.07 -53.37 11.23
N SER A 188 10.70 -53.68 12.46
CA SER A 188 11.29 -54.78 13.23
C SER A 188 10.66 -54.81 14.61
N GLY A 189 9.50 -55.46 14.77
CA GLY A 189 8.99 -55.68 16.12
C GLY A 189 7.60 -56.30 16.17
N GLY A 190 7.56 -57.63 16.27
CA GLY A 190 6.41 -58.41 16.74
C GLY A 190 5.54 -58.95 15.61
N SER A 191 5.01 -60.18 15.67
CA SER A 191 4.96 -61.16 16.75
C SER A 191 4.34 -62.42 16.16
N GLN A 192 4.81 -63.59 16.61
CA GLN A 192 4.03 -64.83 16.79
C GLN A 192 3.34 -65.46 15.59
N GLU A 193 3.86 -66.62 15.17
CA GLU A 193 3.29 -67.95 15.47
C GLU A 193 4.41 -69.00 15.52
#